data_AF-A0A1I5H9L8-F1
#
_entry.id   AF-A0A1I5H9L8-F1
#
_cell.length_a   1.000
_cell.length_b   1.000
_cell.length_c   1.000
_cell.angle_alpha   90.00
_cell.angle_beta   90.00
_cell.angle_gamma   90.00
#
_symmetry.space_group_name_H-M   'P 1'
#
loop_
_entity.id
_entity.type
_entity.pdbx_description
1 polymer ?
#
loop_
_entity_poly.entity_id
_entity_poly.type
_entity_poly.pdbx_seq_one_letter_code
_entity_poly.pdbx_strand_id
1 'polypeptide(L)'
;MSFIEMRRHQIERHRLAEEITGLLNVFEHDLGRALTSGSLLLGFIPTARSTANVSATIGQGAIDQFVTSLGLISQAMSSAVEGHHRLDEARRTLRIPALAGGDKDPIPSAQVGTIAVENAVSGGK
;
A
#
# COMPACT_ATOMS: atom_id res chain seq x y z
N MET A 1 -12.69 -6.17 31.65
CA MET A 1 -12.52 -4.85 31.01
C MET A 1 -13.87 -4.22 30.79
N SER A 2 -13.98 -2.92 31.06
CA SER A 2 -15.20 -2.15 30.79
C SER A 2 -15.42 -1.99 29.28
N PHE A 3 -16.69 -1.92 28.83
CA PHE A 3 -17.06 -1.64 27.44
C PHE A 3 -16.38 -0.37 26.88
N ILE A 4 -16.18 0.63 27.73
CA ILE A 4 -15.53 1.90 27.36
C ILE A 4 -14.03 1.69 27.08
N GLU A 5 -13.35 0.85 27.86
CA GLU A 5 -11.94 0.52 27.67
C GLU A 5 -11.73 -0.27 26.39
N MET A 6 -12.56 -1.28 26.14
CA MET A 6 -12.53 -2.07 24.90
C MET A 6 -12.71 -1.19 23.67
N ARG A 7 -13.68 -0.26 23.70
CA ARG A 7 -13.91 0.69 22.61
C ARG A 7 -12.72 1.62 22.38
N ARG A 8 -12.09 2.12 23.44
CA ARG A 8 -10.89 2.98 23.35
C ARG A 8 -9.72 2.24 22.70
N HIS A 9 -9.43 1.02 23.14
CA HIS A 9 -8.38 0.20 22.54
C HIS A 9 -8.65 -0.10 21.07
N GLN A 10 -9.91 -0.35 20.71
CA GLN A 10 -10.27 -0.58 19.31
C GLN A 10 -10.02 0.68 18.47
N ILE A 11 -10.43 1.87 18.93
CA ILE A 11 -10.18 3.14 18.22
C ILE A 11 -8.68 3.38 18.03
N GLU A 12 -7.86 3.19 19.07
CA GLU A 12 -6.42 3.43 18.97
C GLU A 12 -5.75 2.44 18.00
N ARG A 13 -6.16 1.17 18.01
CA ARG A 13 -5.68 0.18 17.03
C ARG A 13 -6.01 0.57 15.59
N HIS A 14 -7.16 1.20 15.35
CA HIS A 14 -7.51 1.69 14.01
C HIS A 14 -6.65 2.87 13.62
N ARG A 15 -6.52 3.86 14.51
CA ARG A 15 -5.70 5.06 14.27
C ARG A 15 -4.26 4.70 13.91
N LEU A 16 -3.66 3.75 14.64
CA LEU A 16 -2.29 3.29 14.37
C LEU A 16 -2.19 2.54 13.03
N ALA A 17 -3.19 1.75 12.66
CA ALA A 17 -3.22 1.06 11.37
C ALA A 17 -3.31 2.04 10.19
N GLU A 18 -4.11 3.10 10.32
CA GLU A 18 -4.19 4.19 9.35
C GLU A 18 -2.84 4.91 9.21
N GLU A 19 -2.21 5.23 10.34
CA GLU A 19 -0.91 5.89 10.37
C GLU A 19 0.19 5.04 9.68
N ILE A 20 0.24 3.73 9.97
CA ILE A 20 1.15 2.80 9.31
C ILE A 20 0.92 2.77 7.80
N THR A 21 -0.35 2.68 7.37
CA THR A 21 -0.69 2.65 5.93
C THR A 21 -0.29 3.94 5.23
N GLY A 22 -0.53 5.09 5.89
CA GLY A 22 -0.10 6.39 5.37
C GLY A 22 1.42 6.47 5.20
N LEU A 23 2.18 6.02 6.20
CA LEU A 23 3.64 6.01 6.14
C LEU A 23 4.18 5.08 5.04
N LEU A 24 3.57 3.91 4.85
CA LEU A 24 3.94 2.98 3.77
C LEU A 24 3.71 3.60 2.39
N ASN A 25 2.55 4.20 2.16
CA ASN A 25 2.25 4.85 0.88
C ASN A 25 3.24 5.97 0.57
N VAL A 26 3.59 6.79 1.57
CA VAL A 26 4.61 7.85 1.40
C VAL A 26 5.96 7.23 1.05
N PHE A 27 6.38 6.20 1.77
CA PHE A 27 7.65 5.53 1.54
C PHE A 27 7.74 4.90 0.14
N GLU A 28 6.72 4.16 -0.29
CA GLU A 28 6.63 3.58 -1.63
C GLU A 28 6.68 4.66 -2.72
N HIS A 29 5.97 5.78 -2.50
CA HIS A 29 5.97 6.90 -3.43
C HIS A 29 7.34 7.57 -3.54
N ASP A 30 8.04 7.78 -2.42
CA ASP A 30 9.38 8.38 -2.41
C ASP A 30 10.42 7.47 -3.09
N LEU A 31 10.31 6.15 -2.93
CA LEU A 31 11.12 5.21 -3.70
C LEU A 31 10.83 5.31 -5.21
N GLY A 32 9.56 5.39 -5.61
CA GLY A 32 9.17 5.59 -7.01
C GLY A 32 9.70 6.91 -7.59
N ARG A 33 9.69 7.98 -6.80
CA ARG A 33 10.30 9.27 -7.17
C ARG A 33 11.81 9.17 -7.34
N ALA A 34 12.50 8.48 -6.43
CA ALA A 34 13.94 8.24 -6.53
C ALA A 34 14.32 7.43 -7.77
N LEU A 35 13.53 6.40 -8.10
CA LEU A 35 13.72 5.61 -9.31
C LEU A 35 13.54 6.46 -10.58
N THR A 36 12.52 7.32 -10.61
CA THR A 36 12.25 8.23 -11.73
C THR A 36 13.40 9.21 -11.94
N SER A 37 13.81 9.92 -10.88
CA SER A 37 14.87 10.93 -10.99
C SER A 37 16.22 10.31 -11.37
N GLY A 38 16.58 9.17 -10.77
CA GLY A 38 17.81 8.46 -11.11
C GLY A 38 17.81 7.91 -12.54
N SER A 39 16.67 7.43 -13.04
CA SER A 39 16.53 6.96 -14.42
C SER A 39 16.68 8.08 -15.44
N LEU A 40 16.12 9.27 -15.15
CA LEU A 40 16.31 10.46 -15.98
C LEU A 40 17.79 10.87 -16.06
N LEU A 41 18.48 10.90 -14.92
CA LEU A 41 19.92 11.19 -14.88
C LEU A 41 20.72 10.17 -15.70
N LEU A 42 20.46 8.87 -15.47
CA LEU A 42 21.16 7.79 -16.17
C LEU A 42 20.95 7.87 -17.69
N GLY A 43 19.72 8.11 -18.14
CA GLY A 43 19.38 8.25 -19.55
C GLY A 43 19.98 9.50 -20.20
N PHE A 44 20.18 10.57 -19.42
CA PHE A 44 20.75 11.83 -19.93
C PHE A 44 22.26 11.74 -20.18
N ILE A 45 23.02 10.96 -19.39
CA ILE A 45 24.48 10.92 -19.48
C ILE A 45 24.98 10.54 -20.89
N PRO A 46 24.51 9.47 -21.55
CA PRO A 46 24.95 9.15 -22.92
C PRO A 46 24.64 10.25 -23.94
N THR A 47 23.46 10.86 -23.85
CA THR A 47 23.08 11.98 -24.73
C THR A 47 24.00 13.19 -24.51
N ALA A 48 24.26 13.55 -23.25
CA ALA A 48 25.17 14.63 -22.91
C ALA A 48 26.59 14.37 -23.45
N ARG A 49 27.07 13.11 -23.39
CA ARG A 49 28.37 12.74 -23.97
C ARG A 49 28.43 12.97 -25.46
N SER A 50 27.42 12.48 -26.18
CA SER A 50 27.33 12.63 -27.63
C SER A 50 27.29 14.11 -28.02
N THR A 51 26.50 14.92 -27.33
CA THR A 51 26.39 16.36 -27.60
C THR A 51 27.68 17.11 -27.31
N ALA A 52 28.41 16.73 -26.25
CA ALA A 52 29.67 17.35 -25.88
C ALA A 52 30.89 16.81 -26.68
N ASN A 53 30.69 15.88 -27.61
CA ASN A 53 31.75 15.19 -28.37
C ASN A 53 32.86 14.61 -27.46
N VAL A 54 32.47 14.09 -26.29
CA VAL A 54 33.39 13.44 -25.34
C VAL A 54 33.37 11.92 -25.54
N SER A 55 34.49 11.27 -25.22
CA SER A 55 34.62 9.81 -25.35
C SER A 55 33.54 9.06 -24.55
N ALA A 56 33.03 7.99 -25.15
CA ALA A 56 32.02 7.12 -24.53
C ALA A 56 32.49 6.47 -23.21
N THR A 57 33.81 6.33 -23.01
CA THR A 57 34.38 5.77 -21.78
C THR A 57 34.37 6.76 -20.60
N ILE A 58 34.26 8.07 -20.86
CA ILE A 58 34.31 9.08 -19.81
C ILE A 58 33.03 9.02 -18.97
N GLY A 59 33.18 8.74 -17.68
CA GLY A 59 32.07 8.58 -16.76
C GLY A 59 31.32 7.25 -16.87
N GLN A 60 31.85 6.26 -17.61
CA GLN A 60 31.23 4.93 -17.70
C GLN A 60 31.08 4.29 -16.32
N GLY A 61 32.09 4.37 -15.47
CA GLY A 61 31.99 3.87 -14.09
C GLY A 61 30.89 4.54 -13.25
N ALA A 62 30.55 5.80 -13.53
CA ALA A 62 29.43 6.47 -12.88
C ALA A 62 28.07 5.91 -13.38
N ILE A 63 27.95 5.63 -14.69
CA ILE A 63 26.79 4.92 -15.25
C ILE A 63 26.61 3.57 -14.55
N ASP A 64 27.67 2.78 -14.43
CA ASP A 64 27.61 1.45 -13.82
C ASP A 64 27.15 1.53 -12.34
N GLN A 65 27.63 2.54 -11.60
CA GLN A 65 27.21 2.80 -10.22
C GLN A 65 25.75 3.26 -10.12
N PHE A 66 25.27 4.08 -11.06
CA PHE A 66 23.87 4.51 -11.10
C PHE A 66 22.93 3.36 -11.47
N VAL A 67 23.30 2.51 -12.43
CA VAL A 67 22.56 1.28 -12.76
C VAL A 67 22.43 0.39 -11.51
N THR A 68 23.53 0.20 -10.80
CA THR A 68 23.53 -0.58 -9.56
C THR A 68 22.61 0.04 -8.51
N SER A 69 22.70 1.35 -8.30
CA SER A 69 21.84 2.09 -7.35
C SER A 69 20.36 1.98 -7.70
N LEU A 70 19.99 2.10 -8.98
CA LEU A 70 18.61 1.94 -9.44
C LEU A 70 18.10 0.52 -9.21
N GLY A 71 18.96 -0.50 -9.41
CA GLY A 71 18.63 -1.88 -9.07
C GLY A 71 18.30 -2.06 -7.59
N LEU A 72 19.07 -1.45 -6.69
CA LEU A 72 18.82 -1.48 -5.24
C LEU A 72 17.51 -0.77 -4.88
N ILE A 73 17.21 0.37 -5.48
CA ILE A 73 15.94 1.08 -5.28
C ILE A 73 14.75 0.21 -5.73
N SER A 74 14.86 -0.45 -6.89
CA SER A 74 13.82 -1.35 -7.39
C SER A 74 13.58 -2.56 -6.47
N GLN A 75 14.65 -3.13 -5.90
CA GLN A 75 14.55 -4.18 -4.89
C GLN A 75 13.91 -3.68 -3.58
N ALA A 76 14.26 -2.47 -3.15
CA ALA A 76 13.65 -1.83 -1.99
C ALA A 76 12.15 -1.60 -2.19
N MET A 77 11.73 -1.15 -3.37
CA MET A 77 10.30 -1.00 -3.72
C MET A 77 9.57 -2.34 -3.64
N SER A 78 10.14 -3.39 -4.24
CA SER A 78 9.55 -4.73 -4.21
C SER A 78 9.37 -5.23 -2.77
N SER A 79 10.37 -4.98 -1.92
CA SER A 79 10.35 -5.36 -0.51
C SER A 79 9.32 -4.53 0.30
N ALA A 80 9.16 -3.25 -0.01
CA ALA A 80 8.18 -2.38 0.62
C ALA A 80 6.74 -2.83 0.33
N VAL A 81 6.44 -3.10 -0.95
CA VAL A 81 5.13 -3.60 -1.39
C VAL A 81 4.81 -4.96 -0.77
N GLU A 82 5.79 -5.87 -0.71
CA GLU A 82 5.60 -7.15 -0.02
C GLU A 82 5.35 -6.96 1.49
N GLY A 83 6.07 -6.03 2.13
CA GLY A 83 5.81 -5.64 3.52
C GLY A 83 4.39 -5.10 3.74
N HIS A 84 3.90 -4.27 2.81
CA HIS A 84 2.53 -3.76 2.80
C HIS A 84 1.52 -4.91 2.72
N HIS A 85 1.69 -5.84 1.78
CA HIS A 85 0.80 -7.00 1.66
C HIS A 85 0.74 -7.85 2.93
N ARG A 86 1.89 -8.10 3.57
CA ARG A 86 1.96 -8.85 4.84
C ARG A 86 1.26 -8.13 5.98
N LEU A 87 1.35 -6.81 6.03
CA LEU A 87 0.65 -6.00 7.03
C LEU A 87 -0.87 -6.04 6.81
N ASP A 88 -1.32 -6.02 5.56
CA ASP A 88 -2.76 -6.17 5.25
C ASP A 88 -3.27 -7.59 5.61
N GLU A 89 -2.49 -8.63 5.36
CA GLU A 89 -2.81 -10.00 5.79
C GLU A 89 -2.90 -10.11 7.32
N ALA A 90 -1.93 -9.55 8.05
CA ALA A 90 -1.94 -9.52 9.51
C ALA A 90 -3.18 -8.80 10.06
N ARG A 91 -3.53 -7.66 9.46
CA ARG A 91 -4.73 -6.90 9.79
C ARG A 91 -6.02 -7.71 9.57
N ARG A 92 -6.14 -8.42 8.44
CA ARG A 92 -7.28 -9.32 8.15
C ARG A 92 -7.39 -10.43 9.20
N THR A 93 -6.26 -11.05 9.55
CA THR A 93 -6.18 -12.08 10.60
C THR A 93 -6.65 -11.55 11.95
N LEU A 94 -6.29 -10.30 12.27
CA LEU A 94 -6.69 -9.62 13.50
C LEU A 94 -8.11 -9.05 13.46
N ARG A 95 -8.88 -9.29 12.38
CA ARG A 95 -10.23 -8.76 12.13
C ARG A 95 -10.33 -7.24 12.33
N ILE A 96 -9.27 -6.52 12.01
CA ILE A 96 -9.30 -5.05 12.00
C ILE A 96 -9.94 -4.62 10.68
N PRO A 97 -11.11 -3.93 10.70
CA PRO A 97 -11.84 -3.53 9.51
C PRO A 97 -10.98 -2.95 8.37
N ALA A 98 -11.25 -3.50 7.19
CA ALA A 98 -11.24 -2.92 5.85
C ALA A 98 -11.56 -1.41 5.68
N LEU A 99 -10.77 -0.42 6.12
CA LEU A 99 -10.75 0.86 5.40
C LEU A 99 -10.38 0.57 3.95
N ALA A 100 -11.30 0.93 3.06
CA ALA A 100 -11.18 0.87 1.62
C ALA A 100 -9.95 1.66 1.16
N GLY A 101 -8.79 1.02 1.20
CA GLY A 101 -7.57 1.47 0.55
C GLY A 101 -7.65 1.05 -0.91
N GLY A 102 -8.07 1.99 -1.76
CA GLY A 102 -8.17 1.79 -3.20
C GLY A 102 -9.48 1.14 -3.64
N ASP A 103 -10.14 1.82 -4.58
CA ASP A 103 -11.36 1.43 -5.30
C ASP A 103 -11.56 -0.09 -5.48
N LYS A 104 -12.27 -0.73 -4.53
CA LYS A 104 -12.92 -2.03 -4.68
C LYS A 104 -14.17 -2.09 -3.79
N ASP A 105 -15.31 -1.98 -4.46
CA ASP A 105 -16.70 -2.33 -4.14
C ASP A 105 -17.22 -2.26 -2.69
N PRO A 106 -18.40 -1.64 -2.48
CA PRO A 106 -19.05 -1.63 -1.17
C PRO A 106 -19.46 -3.05 -0.77
N ILE A 107 -19.06 -3.45 0.44
CA ILE A 107 -19.55 -4.66 1.12
C ILE A 107 -21.08 -4.54 1.21
N PRO A 108 -21.87 -5.49 0.67
CA PRO A 108 -23.32 -5.46 0.78
C PRO A 108 -23.72 -5.44 2.26
N SER A 109 -24.50 -4.42 2.62
CA SER A 109 -25.08 -4.22 3.94
C SER A 109 -25.75 -5.49 4.43
N ALA A 110 -25.41 -5.88 5.65
CA ALA A 110 -26.02 -6.99 6.38
C ALA A 110 -27.54 -6.98 6.25
N GLN A 111 -28.13 -8.11 5.85
CA GLN A 111 -29.58 -8.32 5.98
C GLN A 111 -29.97 -8.13 7.45
N VAL A 112 -30.57 -6.98 7.73
CA VAL A 112 -31.34 -6.73 8.95
C VAL A 112 -32.50 -7.72 8.94
N GLY A 113 -32.52 -8.61 9.93
CA GLY A 113 -33.53 -9.64 10.09
C GLY A 113 -34.93 -9.05 10.09
N THR A 114 -35.73 -9.42 9.09
CA THR A 114 -37.18 -9.19 9.13
C THR A 114 -37.78 -10.29 9.99
N ILE A 115 -38.21 -9.89 11.17
CA ILE A 115 -39.00 -10.70 12.10
C ILE A 115 -40.35 -10.92 11.41
N ALA A 116 -40.62 -12.14 10.95
CA ALA A 116 -41.95 -12.50 10.45
C ALA A 116 -42.87 -12.69 11.66
N VAL A 117 -43.74 -11.71 11.89
CA VAL A 117 -44.84 -11.80 12.85
C VAL A 117 -45.89 -12.76 12.29
N GLU A 118 -45.95 -13.93 12.92
CA GLU A 118 -47.12 -14.74 13.26
C GLU A 118 -48.41 -14.52 12.46
N ASN A 119 -48.80 -15.52 11.65
CA ASN A 119 -50.20 -15.76 11.28
C ASN A 119 -50.42 -17.26 11.09
N ALA A 120 -50.70 -17.96 12.19
CA ALA A 120 -51.28 -19.29 12.16
C ALA A 120 -52.79 -19.19 12.42
N VAL A 121 -53.58 -19.03 11.35
CA VAL A 121 -55.00 -19.40 11.37
C VAL A 121 -55.06 -20.92 11.37
N SER A 122 -55.53 -21.50 12.48
CA SER A 122 -55.88 -22.91 12.58
C SER A 122 -57.09 -23.10 13.49
N GLY A 123 -58.12 -23.76 12.95
CA GLY A 123 -59.35 -24.17 13.64
C GLY A 123 -60.57 -23.37 13.20
N GLY A 124 -61.66 -23.95 12.73
CA GLY A 124 -62.04 -25.35 12.60
C GLY A 124 -63.56 -25.42 12.40
N LYS A 125 -63.97 -26.37 11.55
CA LYS A 125 -65.34 -26.85 11.26
C LYS A 125 -66.27 -25.94 10.46
#